data_AF-A0A498SMC4-F1
#
_entry.id   AF-A0A498SMC4-F1
#
_cell.length_a   1.000
_cell.length_b   1.000
_cell.length_c   1.000
_cell.angle_alpha   90.00
_cell.angle_beta   90.00
_cell.angle_gamma   90.00
#
_symmetry.space_group_name_H-M   'P 1'
#
loop_
_entity.id
_entity.type
_entity.pdbx_description
1 polymer ?
#
loop_
_entity_poly.entity_id
_entity_poly.type
_entity_poly.pdbx_seq_one_letter_code
_entity_poly.pdbx_strand_id
1 'polypeptide(L)'
;MTSWVVLGDVSKIIHFRMSGDNLNDFYLRYYVGHKGKFGHEFLEFEFRPDGKMRYANNSQYKNDTLIRKEAYVGKIVIEELKRIIDDSEIMQEDDATWPEPDRIGRQELEILHNDEHISFTTSKIGSAADVNKSRDPEGLRSFYYLVQDLKCLVFSLIGMHFKIKPI
;
A
#
# COMPACT_ATOMS: atom_id res chain seq x y z
N MET A 1 24.28 -13.42 -40.97
CA MET A 1 23.79 -13.86 -42.29
C MET A 1 22.31 -13.54 -42.32
N THR A 2 21.97 -12.50 -43.08
CA THR A 2 20.65 -11.89 -43.20
C THR A 2 19.68 -12.81 -43.91
N SER A 3 18.46 -12.94 -43.36
CA SER A 3 17.30 -13.41 -44.12
C SER A 3 16.10 -12.59 -43.69
N TRP A 4 15.51 -11.87 -44.65
CA TRP A 4 14.27 -11.12 -44.51
C TRP A 4 13.13 -12.01 -45.01
N VAL A 5 12.10 -12.19 -44.20
CA VAL A 5 10.78 -12.63 -44.68
C VAL A 5 9.82 -11.48 -44.41
N VAL A 6 9.41 -10.80 -45.49
CA VAL A 6 8.30 -9.85 -45.46
C VAL A 6 7.04 -10.64 -45.77
N LEU A 7 6.17 -10.81 -44.77
CA LEU A 7 4.77 -11.14 -44.97
C LEU A 7 3.95 -10.22 -44.07
N GLY A 8 3.14 -9.39 -44.71
CA GLY A 8 2.20 -8.50 -44.04
C GLY A 8 1.02 -9.27 -43.47
N ASP A 9 0.64 -8.90 -42.25
CA ASP A 9 -0.75 -8.63 -41.90
C ASP A 9 -0.76 -7.86 -40.58
N VAL A 10 -1.64 -6.88 -40.47
CA VAL A 10 -1.77 -5.99 -39.32
C VAL A 10 -2.66 -6.69 -38.30
N SER A 11 -2.19 -6.84 -37.07
CA SER A 11 -2.84 -7.41 -35.87
C SER A 11 -2.19 -8.71 -35.39
N LYS A 12 -1.13 -8.54 -34.59
CA LYS A 12 -0.77 -9.40 -33.46
C LYS A 12 0.26 -8.65 -32.64
N ILE A 13 -0.20 -8.03 -31.54
CA ILE A 13 0.70 -7.53 -30.50
C ILE A 13 1.37 -8.76 -29.91
N ILE A 14 2.64 -8.95 -30.28
CA ILE A 14 3.51 -9.94 -29.68
C ILE A 14 3.83 -9.38 -28.30
N HIS A 15 3.23 -9.92 -27.24
CA HIS A 15 3.67 -9.64 -25.88
C HIS A 15 5.06 -10.27 -25.71
N PHE A 16 6.09 -9.54 -26.08
CA PHE A 16 7.45 -9.83 -25.66
C PHE A 16 7.49 -9.45 -24.17
N ARG A 17 7.18 -10.41 -23.28
CA ARG A 17 7.40 -10.26 -21.84
C ARG A 17 8.91 -10.24 -21.65
N MET A 18 9.50 -9.05 -21.67
CA MET A 18 10.83 -8.82 -21.11
C MET A 18 10.72 -9.13 -19.61
N SER A 19 11.08 -10.35 -19.23
CA SER A 19 11.32 -10.72 -17.84
C SER A 19 12.60 -10.04 -17.36
N GLY A 20 12.52 -8.72 -17.18
CA GLY A 20 13.48 -7.93 -16.45
C GLY A 20 12.82 -7.55 -15.13
N ASP A 21 13.43 -7.96 -14.04
CA ASP A 21 13.05 -7.63 -12.67
C ASP A 21 13.26 -6.11 -12.48
N ASN A 22 12.34 -5.29 -12.98
CA ASN A 22 12.46 -3.85 -12.93
C ASN A 22 12.03 -3.43 -11.52
N LEU A 23 13.01 -3.12 -10.67
CA LEU A 23 12.73 -2.63 -9.32
C LEU A 23 11.87 -1.36 -9.32
N ASN A 24 11.83 -0.62 -10.44
CA ASN A 24 11.01 0.58 -10.64
C ASN A 24 9.49 0.31 -10.68
N ASP A 25 9.07 -0.95 -10.77
CA ASP A 25 7.65 -1.31 -10.95
C ASP A 25 6.96 -1.59 -9.60
N PHE A 26 7.54 -1.13 -8.48
CA PHE A 26 6.96 -1.31 -7.15
C PHE A 26 6.97 -0.04 -6.30
N TYR A 27 5.79 0.36 -5.86
CA TYR A 27 5.60 1.41 -4.86
C TYR A 27 4.44 1.02 -3.94
N LEU A 28 4.57 1.30 -2.66
CA LEU A 28 3.48 1.15 -1.70
C LEU A 28 3.52 2.30 -0.70
N ARG A 29 2.41 3.00 -0.55
CA ARG A 29 2.21 3.99 0.52
C ARG A 29 0.87 3.74 1.19
N TYR A 30 0.87 3.77 2.51
CA TYR A 30 -0.35 3.74 3.30
C TYR A 30 -0.34 4.88 4.31
N TYR A 31 -1.46 5.56 4.41
CA TYR A 31 -1.71 6.63 5.35
C TYR A 31 -3.01 6.36 6.11
N VAL A 32 -3.01 6.66 7.41
CA VAL A 32 -4.24 6.85 8.19
C VAL A 32 -4.07 8.00 9.16
N GLY A 33 -5.06 8.87 9.23
CA GLY A 33 -5.01 9.97 10.16
C GLY A 33 -6.34 10.68 10.33
N HIS A 34 -6.38 11.53 11.35
CA HIS A 34 -7.52 12.39 11.62
C HIS A 34 -7.07 13.67 12.30
N LYS A 35 -7.82 14.76 12.11
CA LYS A 35 -7.59 16.03 12.80
C LYS A 35 -8.60 16.17 13.92
N GLY A 36 -8.17 15.87 15.14
CA GLY A 36 -8.97 15.98 16.35
C GLY A 36 -8.77 17.30 17.08
N LYS A 37 -9.40 17.42 18.25
CA LYS A 37 -9.26 18.57 19.17
C LYS A 37 -7.81 18.82 19.60
N PHE A 38 -7.00 17.76 19.65
CA PHE A 38 -5.61 17.80 20.08
C PHE A 38 -4.62 17.92 18.93
N GLY A 39 -5.10 18.21 17.71
CA GLY A 39 -4.27 18.38 16.52
C GLY A 39 -4.33 17.17 15.60
N HIS A 40 -3.27 16.96 14.83
CA HIS A 40 -3.23 15.95 13.77
C HIS A 40 -2.55 14.68 14.26
N GLU A 41 -3.31 13.59 14.36
CA GLU A 41 -2.79 12.26 14.64
C GLU A 41 -2.77 11.43 13.35
N PHE A 42 -1.66 10.76 13.07
CA PHE A 42 -1.53 9.94 11.89
C PHE A 42 -0.45 8.85 12.02
N LEU A 43 -0.59 7.84 11.16
CA LEU A 43 0.39 6.82 10.87
C LEU A 43 0.57 6.78 9.35
N GLU A 44 1.81 6.82 8.89
CA GLU A 44 2.16 6.70 7.48
C GLU A 44 3.38 5.80 7.32
N PHE A 45 3.35 4.95 6.31
CA PHE A 45 4.54 4.23 5.87
C PHE A 45 4.58 4.12 4.35
N GLU A 46 5.80 4.04 3.83
CA GLU A 46 6.08 4.01 2.41
C GLU A 46 7.22 3.03 2.12
N PHE A 47 7.09 2.25 1.05
CA PHE A 47 8.14 1.44 0.45
C PHE A 47 8.38 1.91 -0.98
N ARG A 48 9.64 2.25 -1.27
CA ARG A 48 10.08 2.71 -2.58
C ARG A 48 10.70 1.57 -3.39
N PRO A 49 10.79 1.74 -4.73
CA PRO A 49 11.50 0.84 -5.64
C PRO A 49 12.91 0.40 -5.18
N ASP A 50 13.65 1.33 -4.57
CA ASP A 50 15.03 1.14 -4.13
C ASP A 50 15.14 0.37 -2.79
N GLY A 51 14.02 -0.13 -2.27
CA GLY A 51 13.94 -0.80 -0.98
C GLY A 51 13.97 0.16 0.22
N LYS A 52 13.95 1.48 -0.01
CA LYS A 52 13.83 2.45 1.08
C LYS A 52 12.43 2.39 1.68
N MET A 53 12.39 2.07 2.96
CA MET A 53 11.20 2.09 3.80
C MET A 53 11.21 3.36 4.67
N ARG A 54 10.09 4.09 4.68
CA ARG A 54 9.88 5.27 5.52
C ARG A 54 8.68 5.04 6.43
N TYR A 55 8.78 5.50 7.66
CA TYR A 55 7.76 5.35 8.69
C TYR A 55 7.60 6.65 9.48
N ALA A 56 6.36 7.08 9.66
CA ALA A 56 5.99 8.21 10.49
C ALA A 56 4.77 7.88 11.36
N ASN A 57 4.86 8.13 12.67
CA ASN A 57 3.73 8.00 13.59
C ASN A 57 3.67 9.24 14.50
N ASN A 58 2.53 9.90 14.52
CA ASN A 58 2.18 10.98 15.40
C ASN A 58 0.90 10.65 16.16
N SER A 59 1.01 10.23 17.42
CA SER A 59 -0.13 9.82 18.26
C SER A 59 -0.55 10.89 19.27
N GLN A 60 0.23 11.97 19.46
CA GLN A 60 0.00 13.06 20.44
C GLN A 60 -0.41 12.64 21.87
N TYR A 61 -0.30 11.36 22.21
CA TYR A 61 -0.64 10.85 23.52
C TYR A 61 0.49 11.21 24.50
N LYS A 62 0.16 11.95 25.57
CA LYS A 62 1.11 12.31 26.64
C LYS A 62 2.40 13.03 26.20
N ASN A 63 2.30 13.94 25.23
CA ASN A 63 3.45 14.68 24.65
C ASN A 63 4.46 13.81 23.89
N ASP A 64 4.05 12.64 23.37
CA ASP A 64 4.96 11.85 22.53
C ASP A 64 5.41 12.62 21.29
N THR A 65 6.72 12.58 21.06
CA THR A 65 7.36 13.22 19.91
C THR A 65 7.05 12.42 18.65
N LEU A 66 6.73 13.11 17.55
CA LEU A 66 6.60 12.52 16.21
C LEU A 66 7.75 11.54 15.93
N ILE A 67 7.41 10.27 15.74
CA ILE A 67 8.37 9.22 15.41
C ILE A 67 8.57 9.24 13.90
N ARG A 68 9.82 9.41 13.45
CA ARG A 68 10.22 9.24 12.05
C ARG A 68 11.38 8.29 11.95
N LYS A 69 11.25 7.28 11.08
CA LYS A 69 12.27 6.27 10.85
C LYS A 69 12.40 5.98 9.36
N GLU A 70 13.63 5.74 8.93
CA GLU A 70 13.94 5.31 7.57
C GLU A 70 14.95 4.17 7.64
N ALA A 71 14.76 3.15 6.81
CA ALA A 71 15.68 2.04 6.66
C ALA A 71 15.64 1.52 5.23
N TYR A 72 16.65 0.77 4.81
CA TYR A 72 16.57 -0.03 3.60
C TYR A 72 16.22 -1.46 3.98
N VAL A 73 15.23 -2.03 3.31
CA VAL A 73 14.86 -3.44 3.47
C VAL A 73 15.51 -4.30 2.40
N GLY A 74 15.74 -5.57 2.71
CA GLY A 74 16.24 -6.52 1.71
C GLY A 74 15.19 -6.82 0.64
N LYS A 75 15.64 -7.27 -0.53
CA LYS A 75 14.77 -7.65 -1.66
C LYS A 75 13.64 -8.61 -1.26
N ILE A 76 13.95 -9.57 -0.38
CA ILE A 76 12.98 -10.56 0.13
C ILE A 76 11.76 -9.91 0.82
N VAL A 77 11.93 -8.74 1.46
CA VAL A 77 10.82 -8.01 2.07
C VAL A 77 9.93 -7.37 1.00
N ILE A 78 10.54 -6.86 -0.08
CA ILE A 78 9.80 -6.30 -1.21
C ILE A 78 9.04 -7.40 -1.96
N GLU A 79 9.67 -8.56 -2.18
CA GLU A 79 9.03 -9.73 -2.79
C GLU A 79 7.85 -10.24 -1.95
N GLU A 80 7.99 -10.26 -0.63
CA GLU A 80 6.89 -10.64 0.27
C GLU A 80 5.75 -9.61 0.28
N LEU A 81 6.05 -8.31 0.23
CA LEU A 81 5.03 -7.28 0.07
C LEU A 81 4.23 -7.45 -1.23
N LYS A 82 4.92 -7.73 -2.34
CA LYS A 82 4.29 -8.04 -3.63
C LYS A 82 3.37 -9.26 -3.51
N ARG A 83 3.83 -10.34 -2.88
CA ARG A 83 3.02 -11.55 -2.65
C ARG A 83 1.76 -11.25 -1.82
N ILE A 84 1.88 -10.47 -0.74
CA ILE A 84 0.75 -10.06 0.09
C ILE A 84 -0.27 -9.24 -0.72
N ILE A 85 0.21 -8.36 -1.60
CA ILE A 85 -0.65 -7.56 -2.48
C ILE A 85 -1.37 -8.45 -3.49
N ASP A 86 -0.65 -9.35 -4.17
CA ASP A 86 -1.21 -10.29 -5.14
C ASP A 86 -2.29 -11.18 -4.51
N ASP A 87 -1.99 -11.78 -3.35
CA ASP A 87 -2.92 -12.68 -2.63
C ASP A 87 -4.16 -11.94 -2.09
N SER A 88 -4.08 -10.63 -1.90
CA SER A 88 -5.21 -9.82 -1.41
C SER A 88 -6.22 -9.45 -2.49
N GLU A 89 -5.87 -9.64 -3.77
CA GLU A 89 -6.66 -9.24 -4.95
C GLU A 89 -7.01 -7.73 -5.01
N ILE A 90 -6.39 -6.90 -4.15
CA ILE A 90 -6.71 -5.48 -3.98
C ILE A 90 -6.58 -4.65 -5.27
N MET A 91 -5.73 -5.09 -6.21
CA MET A 91 -5.49 -4.41 -7.48
C MET A 91 -6.71 -4.46 -8.41
N GLN A 92 -7.68 -5.34 -8.12
CA GLN A 92 -8.92 -5.49 -8.89
C GLN A 92 -10.08 -4.63 -8.35
N GLU A 93 -9.89 -3.99 -7.20
CA GLU A 93 -10.92 -3.23 -6.49
C GLU A 93 -10.99 -1.76 -6.93
N ASP A 94 -12.10 -1.10 -6.61
CA ASP A 94 -12.34 0.31 -6.92
C ASP A 94 -13.04 1.02 -5.74
N ASP A 95 -12.61 2.24 -5.41
CA ASP A 95 -13.10 2.97 -4.25
C ASP A 95 -14.30 3.89 -4.53
N ALA A 96 -14.87 3.90 -5.74
CA ALA A 96 -15.91 4.86 -6.13
C ALA A 96 -17.19 4.80 -5.28
N THR A 97 -17.42 3.69 -4.58
CA THR A 97 -18.57 3.52 -3.68
C THR A 97 -18.21 3.41 -2.20
N TRP A 98 -16.92 3.53 -1.87
CA TRP A 98 -16.44 3.47 -0.51
C TRP A 98 -16.82 4.74 0.27
N PRO A 99 -16.89 4.68 1.62
CA PRO A 99 -17.18 5.87 2.42
C PRO A 99 -16.13 6.96 2.23
N GLU A 100 -16.56 8.17 1.92
CA GLU A 100 -15.70 9.35 1.79
C GLU A 100 -15.05 9.73 3.13
N PRO A 101 -13.82 10.27 3.14
CA PRO A 101 -13.18 10.76 4.35
C PRO A 101 -14.02 11.77 5.12
N ASP A 102 -14.00 11.66 6.45
CA ASP A 102 -14.77 12.55 7.31
C ASP A 102 -13.95 13.03 8.53
N ARG A 103 -14.65 13.60 9.50
CA ARG A 103 -14.09 14.08 10.77
C ARG A 103 -13.56 12.97 11.69
N ILE A 104 -13.99 11.72 11.50
CA ILE A 104 -13.49 10.55 12.24
C ILE A 104 -12.10 10.16 11.71
N GLY A 105 -11.90 10.29 10.41
CA GLY A 105 -10.57 10.21 9.80
C GLY A 105 -10.56 9.89 8.32
N ARG A 106 -9.35 9.68 7.82
CA ARG A 106 -9.03 9.36 6.44
C ARG A 106 -8.04 8.20 6.40
N GLN A 107 -8.21 7.33 5.43
CA GLN A 107 -7.22 6.33 5.00
C GLN A 107 -6.89 6.56 3.54
N GLU A 108 -5.62 6.37 3.18
CA GLU A 108 -5.15 6.38 1.79
C GLU A 108 -4.25 5.16 1.58
N LEU A 109 -4.40 4.49 0.44
CA LEU A 109 -3.53 3.42 -0.01
C LEU A 109 -3.16 3.68 -1.47
N GLU A 110 -1.87 3.65 -1.78
CA GLU A 110 -1.35 3.85 -3.12
C GLU A 110 -0.36 2.75 -3.44
N ILE A 111 -0.60 2.05 -4.55
CA ILE A 111 0.22 0.90 -4.96
C ILE A 111 0.52 1.02 -6.45
N LEU A 112 1.81 0.94 -6.79
CA LEU A 112 2.27 0.62 -8.14
C LEU A 112 2.82 -0.81 -8.10
N HIS A 113 2.28 -1.71 -8.91
CA HIS A 113 2.74 -3.09 -9.00
C HIS A 113 2.39 -3.66 -10.38
N ASN A 114 3.35 -4.31 -11.05
CA ASN A 114 3.17 -4.89 -12.39
C ASN A 114 2.62 -3.90 -13.44
N ASP A 115 3.12 -2.66 -13.46
CA ASP A 115 2.66 -1.56 -14.32
C ASP A 115 1.20 -1.10 -14.08
N GLU A 116 0.53 -1.63 -13.05
CA GLU A 116 -0.79 -1.18 -12.61
C GLU A 116 -0.66 -0.25 -11.41
N HIS A 117 -1.43 0.84 -11.42
CA HIS A 117 -1.43 1.85 -10.36
C HIS A 117 -2.84 2.02 -9.80
N ILE A 118 -2.98 1.82 -8.49
CA ILE A 118 -4.21 2.11 -7.74
C ILE A 118 -3.93 3.20 -6.71
N SER A 119 -4.94 4.03 -6.45
CA SER A 119 -4.91 5.04 -5.40
C SER A 119 -6.30 5.14 -4.78
N PHE A 120 -6.45 4.60 -3.58
CA PHE A 120 -7.71 4.60 -2.84
C PHE A 120 -7.70 5.68 -1.76
N THR A 121 -8.86 6.29 -1.55
CA THR A 121 -9.15 7.20 -0.45
C THR A 121 -10.48 6.83 0.19
N THR A 122 -10.47 6.58 1.50
CA THR A 122 -11.71 6.27 2.24
C THR A 122 -11.70 6.84 3.66
N SER A 123 -12.84 6.79 4.34
CA SER A 123 -12.97 7.09 5.76
C SER A 123 -12.23 6.07 6.63
N LYS A 124 -12.02 6.42 7.90
CA LYS A 124 -11.43 5.50 8.87
C LYS A 124 -12.40 4.35 9.18
N ILE A 125 -11.98 3.13 8.86
CA ILE A 125 -12.71 1.90 9.16
C ILE A 125 -12.40 1.47 10.60
N GLY A 126 -13.43 1.38 11.45
CA GLY A 126 -13.27 1.03 12.86
C GLY A 126 -13.31 -0.48 13.10
N SER A 127 -14.11 -1.21 12.32
CA SER A 127 -14.37 -2.64 12.54
C SER A 127 -14.85 -3.36 11.28
N ALA A 128 -14.81 -4.69 11.30
CA ALA A 128 -15.43 -5.53 10.27
C ALA A 128 -16.96 -5.31 10.15
N ALA A 129 -17.61 -4.84 11.20
CA ALA A 129 -19.04 -4.51 11.14
C ALA A 129 -19.31 -3.25 10.29
N ASP A 130 -18.35 -2.32 10.20
CA ASP A 130 -18.47 -1.13 9.35
C ASP A 130 -18.31 -1.51 7.88
N VAL A 131 -17.39 -2.44 7.57
CA VAL A 131 -17.20 -3.02 6.23
C VAL A 131 -18.50 -3.66 5.72
N ASN A 132 -19.15 -4.50 6.54
CA ASN A 132 -20.38 -5.20 6.14
C ASN A 132 -21.58 -4.28 5.89
N LYS A 133 -21.55 -3.02 6.36
CA LYS A 133 -22.62 -2.04 6.16
C LYS A 133 -22.36 -1.11 4.96
N SER A 134 -21.20 -1.24 4.32
CA SER A 134 -20.81 -0.41 3.18
C SER A 134 -21.57 -0.80 1.91
N ARG A 135 -21.43 0.03 0.86
CA ARG A 135 -22.02 -0.25 -0.45
C ARG A 135 -21.24 -1.28 -1.25
N ASP A 136 -19.98 -1.49 -0.89
CA ASP A 136 -19.09 -2.49 -1.46
C ASP A 136 -18.37 -3.27 -0.32
N PRO A 137 -19.06 -4.24 0.32
CA PRO A 137 -18.48 -4.99 1.42
C PRO A 137 -17.34 -5.94 1.02
N GLU A 138 -17.20 -6.28 -0.26
CA GLU A 138 -16.14 -7.19 -0.73
C GLU A 138 -14.84 -6.43 -0.91
N GLY A 139 -14.83 -5.34 -1.69
CA GLY A 139 -13.62 -4.54 -1.88
C GLY A 139 -13.12 -3.88 -0.59
N LEU A 140 -14.02 -3.36 0.24
CA LEU A 140 -13.64 -2.84 1.57
C LEU A 140 -13.10 -3.91 2.51
N ARG A 141 -13.48 -5.18 2.34
CA ARG A 141 -12.94 -6.29 3.13
C ARG A 141 -11.52 -6.62 2.68
N SER A 142 -11.28 -6.70 1.37
CA SER A 142 -9.95 -6.85 0.79
C SER A 142 -9.00 -5.75 1.30
N PHE A 143 -9.44 -4.49 1.23
CA PHE A 143 -8.71 -3.34 1.78
C PHE A 143 -8.45 -3.46 3.29
N TYR A 144 -9.49 -3.78 4.08
CA TYR A 144 -9.41 -3.84 5.54
C TYR A 144 -8.42 -4.90 6.05
N TYR A 145 -8.36 -6.08 5.43
CA TYR A 145 -7.42 -7.13 5.82
C TYR A 145 -6.02 -6.87 5.29
N LEU A 146 -5.86 -6.42 4.04
CA LEU A 146 -4.55 -6.04 3.50
C LEU A 146 -3.86 -4.99 4.39
N VAL A 147 -4.59 -3.94 4.78
CA VAL A 147 -4.05 -2.89 5.66
C VAL A 147 -3.57 -3.45 7.01
N GLN A 148 -4.24 -4.47 7.55
CA GLN A 148 -3.80 -5.12 8.78
C GLN A 148 -2.53 -5.93 8.58
N ASP A 149 -2.44 -6.70 7.51
CA ASP A 149 -1.24 -7.49 7.19
C ASP A 149 -0.02 -6.58 6.96
N LEU A 150 -0.19 -5.49 6.20
CA LEU A 150 0.84 -4.49 5.99
C LEU A 150 1.30 -3.84 7.30
N LYS A 151 0.37 -3.46 8.18
CA LYS A 151 0.71 -2.91 9.51
C LYS A 151 1.48 -3.92 10.36
N CYS A 152 1.06 -5.19 10.37
CA CYS A 152 1.74 -6.25 11.11
C CYS A 152 3.20 -6.39 10.65
N LEU A 153 3.45 -6.43 9.34
CA LEU A 153 4.80 -6.49 8.78
C LEU A 153 5.62 -5.23 9.16
N VAL A 154 5.06 -4.04 8.94
CA VAL A 154 5.74 -2.75 9.22
C VAL A 154 6.09 -2.60 10.70
N PHE A 155 5.15 -2.90 11.61
CA PHE A 155 5.39 -2.81 13.04
C PHE A 155 6.45 -3.82 13.52
N SER A 156 6.49 -5.01 12.91
CA SER A 156 7.53 -6.00 13.18
C SER A 156 8.91 -5.49 12.74
N LEU A 157 9.01 -4.95 11.52
CA LEU A 157 10.26 -4.39 10.98
C LEU A 157 10.78 -3.22 11.84
N ILE A 158 9.92 -2.24 12.13
CA ILE A 158 10.27 -1.06 12.93
C ILE A 158 10.63 -1.45 14.36
N GLY A 159 9.82 -2.31 14.98
CA GLY A 159 10.02 -2.75 16.35
C GLY A 159 11.34 -3.50 16.54
N MET A 160 11.64 -4.45 15.66
CA MET A 160 12.89 -5.24 15.74
C MET A 160 14.12 -4.41 15.38
N HIS A 161 14.06 -3.60 14.31
CA HIS A 161 15.22 -2.87 13.82
C HIS A 161 15.60 -1.68 14.72
N PHE A 162 14.61 -0.89 15.15
CA PHE A 162 14.85 0.32 15.94
C PHE A 162 14.68 0.12 17.45
N LYS A 163 14.19 -1.06 17.90
CA LYS A 163 13.93 -1.37 19.31
C LYS A 163 12.99 -0.37 19.98
N ILE A 164 11.98 0.08 19.23
CA ILE A 164 10.95 1.00 19.71
C ILE A 164 9.60 0.30 19.76
N LYS A 165 8.69 0.79 20.61
CA LYS A 165 7.28 0.47 20.44
C LYS A 165 6.79 1.24 19.21
N PRO A 166 6.25 0.56 18.18
CA PRO A 166 5.77 1.23 16.98
C PRO A 166 4.45 2.02 17.23
N ILE A 167 3.92 2.00 18.45
CA ILE A 167 2.66 2.64 18.87
C ILE A 167 2.93 3.42 20.15
#